data_AF-A0A7S0PWI7-F1
#
_entry.id   AF-A0A7S0PWI7-F1
#
_cell.length_a   1.000
_cell.length_b   1.000
_cell.length_c   1.000
_cell.angle_alpha   90.00
_cell.angle_beta   90.00
_cell.angle_gamma   90.00
#
_symmetry.space_group_name_H-M   'P 1'
#
loop_
_entity.id
_entity.type
_entity.pdbx_description
1 polymer ?
#
loop_
_entity_poly.entity_id
_entity_poly.type
_entity_poly.pdbx_seq_one_letter_code
_entity_poly.pdbx_strand_id
1 'polypeptide(L)'
;VRDLFAPAEQEYAQVGDDSALHIIILDEMDAIARKRGTMTADTTGVRDSVVNQLLAKMDGVKEANNVLVVGLTNRPELLDPALLRPGRLEVQLRVELPDLLGRRDILKIHTRQMREAGALSPEAQSALMDVGEHGIPARAEHYS
;
A
#
# COMPACT_ATOMS: atom_id res chain seq x y z
N VAL A 1 -10.68 14.92 1.29
CA VAL A 1 -9.50 14.79 2.18
C VAL A 1 -9.86 15.09 3.63
N ARG A 2 -10.48 16.24 3.94
CA ARG A 2 -10.80 16.60 5.34
C ARG A 2 -11.67 15.56 6.05
N ASP A 3 -12.71 15.06 5.37
CA ASP A 3 -13.64 14.06 5.93
C ASP A 3 -12.97 12.71 6.23
N LEU A 4 -11.83 12.40 5.58
CA LEU A 4 -11.09 11.16 5.79
C LEU A 4 -10.45 11.11 7.19
N PHE A 5 -10.03 12.26 7.71
CA PHE A 5 -9.37 12.38 9.01
C PHE A 5 -10.35 12.75 10.13
N ALA A 6 -11.56 13.21 9.77
CA ALA A 6 -12.52 13.74 10.74
C ALA A 6 -12.89 12.76 11.86
N PRO A 7 -13.13 11.45 11.60
CA PRO A 7 -13.43 10.51 12.68
C PRO A 7 -12.30 10.40 13.72
N ALA A 8 -11.06 10.29 13.25
CA ALA A 8 -9.89 10.17 14.12
C ALA A 8 -9.61 11.46 14.91
N GLU A 9 -9.75 12.62 14.26
CA GLU A 9 -9.60 13.94 14.90
C GLU A 9 -10.68 14.16 15.96
N GLN A 10 -11.92 13.78 15.70
CA GLN A 10 -13.02 13.91 16.65
C GLN A 10 -12.84 13.00 17.87
N GLU A 11 -12.37 11.78 17.66
CA GLU A 11 -12.10 10.86 18.77
C GLU A 11 -10.92 11.35 19.62
N TYR A 12 -9.80 11.76 18.98
CA TYR A 12 -8.67 12.33 19.70
C TYR A 12 -9.07 13.58 20.50
N ALA A 13 -9.93 14.44 19.95
CA ALA A 13 -10.42 15.62 20.67
C ALA A 13 -11.30 15.28 21.89
N GLN A 14 -11.93 14.10 21.93
CA GLN A 14 -12.80 13.68 23.03
C GLN A 14 -12.05 12.95 24.15
N VAL A 15 -11.14 12.05 23.77
CA VAL A 15 -10.49 11.13 24.72
C VAL A 15 -8.96 11.22 24.71
N GLY A 16 -8.37 12.09 23.89
CA GLY A 16 -6.93 12.31 23.83
C GLY A 16 -6.16 11.03 23.48
N ASP A 17 -5.13 10.74 24.26
CA ASP A 17 -4.25 9.58 24.07
C ASP A 17 -4.95 8.23 24.30
N ASP A 18 -6.15 8.22 24.89
CA ASP A 18 -6.98 7.00 25.03
C ASP A 18 -7.77 6.64 23.75
N SER A 19 -7.62 7.44 22.68
CA SER A 19 -8.28 7.17 21.40
C SER A 19 -7.74 5.90 20.72
N ALA A 20 -8.62 5.20 20.01
CA ALA A 20 -8.21 4.04 19.22
C ALA A 20 -7.29 4.44 18.05
N LEU A 21 -6.48 3.50 17.58
CA LEU A 21 -5.66 3.68 16.39
C LEU A 21 -6.55 3.68 15.12
N HIS A 22 -6.51 4.77 14.37
CA HIS A 22 -7.12 4.89 13.05
C HIS A 22 -6.09 4.64 11.96
N ILE A 23 -6.41 3.72 11.05
CA ILE A 23 -5.57 3.42 9.88
C ILE A 23 -6.25 3.98 8.63
N ILE A 24 -5.57 4.90 7.96
CA ILE A 24 -6.03 5.51 6.71
C ILE A 24 -5.19 4.96 5.57
N ILE A 25 -5.82 4.23 4.65
CA ILE A 25 -5.17 3.68 3.45
C ILE A 25 -5.52 4.54 2.24
N LEU A 26 -4.50 5.05 1.57
CA LEU A 26 -4.60 5.81 0.33
C LEU A 26 -4.05 4.93 -0.80
N ASP A 27 -4.92 4.38 -1.62
CA ASP A 27 -4.50 3.64 -2.82
C ASP A 27 -4.34 4.57 -4.02
N GLU A 28 -3.53 4.14 -4.99
CA GLU A 28 -3.17 4.91 -6.19
C GLU A 28 -2.78 6.35 -5.85
N MET A 29 -1.89 6.52 -4.86
CA MET A 29 -1.50 7.85 -4.40
C MET A 29 -0.97 8.73 -5.54
N ASP A 30 -0.31 8.15 -6.54
CA ASP A 30 0.17 8.88 -7.69
C ASP A 30 -0.96 9.45 -8.56
N ALA A 31 -2.22 9.07 -8.40
CA ALA A 31 -3.34 9.73 -9.07
C ALA A 31 -3.63 11.14 -8.50
N ILE A 32 -3.41 11.34 -7.21
CA ILE A 32 -3.79 12.55 -6.47
C ILE A 32 -2.60 13.36 -5.93
N ALA A 33 -1.42 12.76 -5.88
CA ALA A 33 -0.24 13.29 -5.18
C ALA A 33 0.95 13.62 -6.10
N ARG A 34 0.72 13.91 -7.39
CA ARG A 34 1.81 14.14 -8.35
C ARG A 34 2.55 15.46 -8.14
N LYS A 35 3.82 15.49 -8.58
CA LYS A 35 4.64 16.71 -8.66
C LYS A 35 3.93 17.86 -9.39
N ARG A 36 3.94 19.02 -8.74
CA ARG A 36 3.46 20.31 -9.27
C ARG A 36 4.24 20.71 -10.53
N GLY A 37 3.53 21.24 -11.54
CA GLY A 37 4.16 21.96 -12.66
C GLY A 37 4.43 21.20 -13.96
N THR A 38 3.85 20.00 -14.17
CA THR A 38 4.11 19.22 -15.41
C THR A 38 3.08 19.38 -16.54
N MET A 39 1.94 20.05 -16.35
CA MET A 39 0.91 20.22 -17.40
C MET A 39 0.26 21.61 -17.39
N THR A 40 -0.19 22.06 -18.56
CA THR A 40 -0.72 23.39 -18.88
C THR A 40 -1.99 23.79 -18.10
N ALA A 41 -1.87 24.96 -17.44
CA ALA A 41 -2.82 25.95 -16.91
C ALA A 41 -4.23 25.60 -16.36
N ASP A 42 -5.01 24.66 -16.91
CA ASP A 42 -6.47 24.65 -16.63
C ASP A 42 -6.94 23.52 -15.70
N THR A 43 -6.14 22.46 -15.51
CA THR A 43 -6.47 21.32 -14.61
C THR A 43 -5.52 21.17 -13.42
N THR A 44 -4.51 22.04 -13.32
CA THR A 44 -3.49 22.01 -12.27
C THR A 44 -4.00 22.52 -10.93
N GLY A 45 -4.83 23.57 -10.91
CA GLY A 45 -5.29 24.21 -9.67
C GLY A 45 -6.06 23.29 -8.71
N VAL A 46 -6.93 22.41 -9.24
CA VAL A 46 -7.68 21.45 -8.42
C VAL A 46 -6.76 20.37 -7.85
N ARG A 47 -5.83 19.83 -8.65
CA ARG A 47 -4.89 18.79 -8.19
C ARG A 47 -3.89 19.33 -7.17
N ASP A 48 -3.35 20.51 -7.41
CA ASP A 48 -2.44 21.19 -6.48
C ASP A 48 -3.15 21.48 -5.14
N SER A 49 -4.46 21.77 -5.17
CA SER A 49 -5.26 21.94 -3.97
C SER A 49 -5.40 20.66 -3.14
N VAL A 50 -5.48 19.49 -3.78
CA VAL A 50 -5.61 18.19 -3.09
C VAL A 50 -4.29 17.81 -2.41
N VAL A 51 -3.16 17.98 -3.08
CA VAL A 51 -1.82 17.74 -2.48
C VAL A 51 -1.60 18.63 -1.27
N ASN A 52 -1.90 19.92 -1.38
CA ASN A 52 -1.76 20.86 -0.27
C ASN A 52 -2.70 20.52 0.91
N GLN A 53 -3.93 20.08 0.63
CA GLN A 53 -4.84 19.62 1.68
C GLN A 53 -4.34 18.35 2.38
N LEU A 54 -3.75 17.42 1.63
CA LEU A 54 -3.15 16.22 2.21
C LEU A 54 -1.95 16.58 3.08
N LEU A 55 -1.05 17.43 2.59
CA LEU A 55 0.11 17.92 3.36
C LEU A 55 -0.32 18.60 4.66
N ALA A 56 -1.30 19.51 4.59
CA ALA A 56 -1.83 20.19 5.77
C ALA A 56 -2.45 19.21 6.77
N LYS A 57 -3.15 18.17 6.28
CA LYS A 57 -3.70 17.13 7.14
C LYS A 57 -2.64 16.24 7.77
N MET A 58 -1.60 15.85 7.02
CA MET A 58 -0.49 15.07 7.56
C MET A 58 0.28 15.82 8.64
N ASP A 59 0.45 17.14 8.49
CA ASP A 59 1.11 17.96 9.51
C ASP A 59 0.25 18.08 10.78
N GLY A 60 -1.09 18.18 10.67
CA GLY A 60 -1.99 18.20 11.84
C GLY A 60 -2.20 16.83 12.50
N VAL A 61 -2.22 15.75 11.72
CA VAL A 61 -2.26 14.37 12.22
C VAL A 61 -1.04 14.04 13.06
N LYS A 62 0.11 14.65 12.75
CA LYS A 62 1.34 14.49 13.53
C LYS A 62 1.18 14.89 15.01
N GLU A 63 0.21 15.75 15.32
CA GLU A 63 -0.13 16.17 16.67
C GLU A 63 -1.10 15.19 17.36
N ALA A 64 -1.92 14.49 16.56
CA ALA A 64 -2.82 13.44 17.02
C ALA A 64 -2.15 12.06 16.85
N ASN A 65 -1.50 11.56 17.90
CA ASN A 65 -0.73 10.30 17.91
C ASN A 65 -1.57 9.01 17.66
N ASN A 66 -2.82 9.13 17.21
CA ASN A 66 -3.76 8.03 17.01
C ASN A 66 -4.03 7.69 15.53
N VAL A 67 -3.27 8.23 14.57
CA VAL A 67 -3.48 7.97 13.14
C VAL A 67 -2.23 7.41 12.46
N LEU A 68 -2.40 6.29 11.76
CA LEU A 68 -1.42 5.72 10.84
C LEU A 68 -1.90 5.91 9.39
N VAL A 69 -1.14 6.66 8.60
CA VAL A 69 -1.42 6.84 7.16
C VAL A 69 -0.55 5.88 6.35
N VAL A 70 -1.18 5.05 5.53
CA VAL A 70 -0.52 4.11 4.61
C VAL A 70 -0.82 4.53 3.18
N GLY A 71 0.24 4.81 2.42
CA GLY A 71 0.15 5.14 1.00
C GLY A 71 0.57 3.99 0.11
N LEU A 72 -0.26 3.66 -0.89
CA LEU A 72 0.04 2.65 -1.90
C LEU A 72 0.23 3.34 -3.26
N THR A 73 1.29 2.95 -3.98
CA THR A 73 1.55 3.46 -5.32
C THR A 73 2.40 2.48 -6.12
N ASN A 74 2.15 2.43 -7.43
CA ASN A 74 3.01 1.73 -8.39
C ASN A 74 4.08 2.65 -9.00
N ARG A 75 4.04 3.96 -8.71
CA ARG A 75 4.85 5.00 -9.35
C ARG A 75 5.37 6.02 -8.32
N PRO A 76 6.21 5.59 -7.36
CA PRO A 76 6.71 6.46 -6.29
C PRO A 76 7.46 7.69 -6.80
N GLU A 77 8.10 7.60 -7.98
CA GLU A 77 8.84 8.69 -8.63
C GLU A 77 7.95 9.88 -9.05
N LEU A 78 6.66 9.65 -9.21
CA LEU A 78 5.68 10.68 -9.59
C LEU A 78 5.18 11.49 -8.40
N LEU A 79 5.36 11.00 -7.17
CA LEU A 79 4.87 11.65 -5.96
C LEU A 79 5.59 12.99 -5.70
N ASP A 80 4.84 13.95 -5.15
CA ASP A 80 5.40 15.21 -4.65
C ASP A 80 6.39 14.90 -3.51
N PRO A 81 7.69 15.27 -3.65
CA PRO A 81 8.71 14.99 -2.65
C PRO A 81 8.40 15.56 -1.26
N ALA A 82 7.53 16.57 -1.16
CA ALA A 82 7.10 17.12 0.12
C ALA A 82 6.35 16.07 0.97
N LEU A 83 5.64 15.13 0.35
CA LEU A 83 4.94 14.06 1.07
C LEU A 83 5.89 13.03 1.67
N LEU A 84 7.08 12.86 1.08
CA LEU A 84 8.10 11.88 1.50
C LEU A 84 9.06 12.41 2.57
N ARG A 85 8.82 13.62 3.09
CA ARG A 85 9.67 14.25 4.12
C ARG A 85 9.42 13.63 5.50
N PRO A 86 10.40 13.71 6.43
CA PRO A 86 10.28 13.18 7.78
C PRO A 86 8.99 13.56 8.51
N GLY A 87 8.38 12.55 9.12
CA GLY A 87 7.08 12.53 9.77
C GLY A 87 5.89 12.95 8.90
N ARG A 88 5.98 12.66 7.59
CA ARG A 88 4.84 12.48 6.70
C ARG A 88 4.84 11.01 6.24
N LEU A 89 5.03 10.74 4.95
CA LEU A 89 5.28 9.38 4.44
C LEU A 89 6.78 9.05 4.55
N GLU A 90 7.26 9.03 5.79
CA GLU A 90 8.68 8.82 6.09
C GLU A 90 9.12 7.39 5.81
N VAL A 91 8.32 6.41 6.26
CA VAL A 91 8.62 4.99 6.07
C VAL A 91 8.25 4.59 4.65
N GLN A 92 9.24 4.19 3.87
CA GLN A 92 9.08 3.73 2.50
C GLN A 92 9.34 2.23 2.45
N LEU A 93 8.30 1.45 2.19
CA LEU A 93 8.37 0.00 2.01
C LEU A 93 8.23 -0.33 0.54
N ARG A 94 9.23 -1.00 -0.01
CA ARG A 94 9.19 -1.51 -1.38
C ARG A 94 8.86 -3.00 -1.35
N VAL A 95 7.78 -3.37 -2.03
CA VAL A 95 7.41 -4.76 -2.24
C VAL A 95 7.95 -5.19 -3.61
N GLU A 96 8.96 -6.07 -3.59
CA GLU A 96 9.52 -6.63 -4.82
C GLU A 96 8.67 -7.81 -5.31
N LEU A 97 8.94 -8.25 -6.54
CA LEU A 97 8.36 -9.50 -7.05
C LEU A 97 8.78 -10.68 -6.16
N PRO A 98 7.88 -11.65 -5.92
CA PRO A 98 8.20 -12.80 -5.09
C PRO A 98 9.28 -13.66 -5.75
N ASP A 99 10.20 -14.16 -4.92
CA ASP A 99 11.22 -15.13 -5.32
C ASP A 99 10.64 -16.54 -5.47
N LEU A 100 11.50 -17.54 -5.73
CA LEU A 100 11.10 -18.93 -5.91
C LEU A 100 10.23 -19.45 -4.74
N LEU A 101 10.65 -19.15 -3.50
CA LEU A 101 9.97 -19.59 -2.28
C LEU A 101 8.70 -18.78 -2.02
N GLY A 102 8.72 -17.47 -2.26
CA GLY A 102 7.57 -16.60 -2.15
C GLY A 102 6.47 -16.98 -3.13
N ARG A 103 6.81 -17.33 -4.38
CA ARG A 103 5.85 -17.83 -5.38
C ARG A 103 5.20 -19.15 -4.93
N ARG A 104 5.99 -20.06 -4.34
CA ARG A 104 5.48 -21.29 -3.73
C ARG A 104 4.48 -20.98 -2.63
N ASP A 105 4.83 -20.08 -1.72
CA ASP A 105 3.99 -19.77 -0.55
C ASP A 105 2.68 -19.08 -0.97
N ILE A 106 2.75 -18.15 -1.91
CA ILE A 106 1.57 -17.54 -2.56
C ILE A 106 0.66 -18.63 -3.13
N LEU A 107 1.20 -19.56 -3.92
CA LEU A 107 0.40 -20.63 -4.52
C LEU A 107 -0.22 -21.56 -3.46
N LYS A 108 0.51 -21.90 -2.41
CA LYS A 108 0.00 -22.71 -1.28
C LYS A 108 -1.15 -22.01 -0.56
N ILE A 109 -1.06 -20.69 -0.37
CA ILE A 109 -2.12 -19.89 0.26
C ILE A 109 -3.38 -19.91 -0.61
N HIS A 110 -3.24 -19.61 -1.92
CA HIS A 110 -4.38 -19.53 -2.83
C HIS A 110 -5.03 -20.88 -3.16
N THR A 111 -4.29 -21.98 -3.05
CA THR A 111 -4.81 -23.34 -3.30
C THR A 111 -5.28 -24.06 -2.03
N ARG A 112 -5.16 -23.45 -0.85
CA ARG A 112 -5.51 -24.09 0.44
C ARG A 112 -6.93 -24.65 0.46
N GLN A 113 -7.92 -23.85 0.07
CA GLN A 113 -9.32 -24.27 0.09
C GLN A 113 -9.60 -25.40 -0.91
N MET A 114 -8.99 -25.35 -2.09
CA MET A 114 -9.13 -26.42 -3.10
C MET A 114 -8.52 -27.73 -2.59
N ARG A 115 -7.38 -27.65 -1.90
CA ARG A 115 -6.75 -28.81 -1.27
C ARG A 115 -7.64 -29.41 -0.18
N GLU A 116 -8.19 -28.56 0.69
CA GLU A 116 -9.09 -28.98 1.76
C GLU A 116 -10.39 -29.59 1.23
N ALA A 117 -10.89 -29.10 0.09
CA ALA A 117 -12.06 -29.63 -0.59
C ALA A 117 -11.78 -30.87 -1.46
N GLY A 118 -10.53 -31.34 -1.55
CA GLY A 118 -10.14 -32.46 -2.43
C GLY A 118 -10.30 -32.15 -3.92
N ALA A 119 -10.33 -30.88 -4.30
CA ALA A 119 -10.53 -30.40 -5.67
C ALA A 119 -9.21 -30.29 -6.48
N LEU A 120 -8.07 -30.64 -5.87
CA LEU A 120 -6.78 -30.72 -6.55
C LEU A 120 -6.55 -32.15 -7.04
N SER A 121 -6.04 -32.30 -8.26
CA SER A 121 -5.60 -33.61 -8.73
C SER A 121 -4.41 -34.11 -7.89
N PRO A 122 -4.18 -35.43 -7.81
CA PRO A 122 -3.02 -35.98 -7.12
C PRO A 122 -1.69 -35.40 -7.61
N GLU A 123 -1.57 -35.14 -8.92
CA GLU A 123 -0.39 -34.56 -9.54
C GLU A 123 -0.18 -33.11 -9.09
N ALA A 124 -1.24 -32.30 -9.07
CA ALA A 124 -1.19 -30.91 -8.61
C ALA A 124 -0.84 -30.84 -7.11
N GLN A 125 -1.36 -31.79 -6.32
CA GLN A 125 -1.07 -31.89 -4.90
C GLN A 125 0.38 -32.31 -4.65
N SER A 126 0.91 -33.29 -5.40
CA SER A 126 2.32 -33.69 -5.35
C SER A 126 3.21 -32.52 -5.73
N ALA A 127 2.94 -31.84 -6.85
CA ALA A 127 3.74 -30.70 -7.30
C ALA A 127 3.81 -29.58 -6.24
N LEU A 128 2.71 -29.27 -5.55
CA LEU A 128 2.70 -28.28 -4.47
C LEU A 128 3.55 -28.68 -3.25
N MET A 129 3.71 -29.99 -3.00
CA MET A 129 4.51 -30.54 -1.91
C MET A 129 6.00 -30.71 -2.31
N ASP A 130 6.25 -31.21 -3.52
CA ASP A 130 7.59 -31.49 -4.07
C ASP A 130 8.40 -30.22 -4.35
N VAL A 131 7.71 -29.11 -4.68
CA VAL A 131 8.33 -27.78 -4.76
C VAL A 131 8.80 -27.27 -3.37
N GLY A 132 8.63 -28.06 -2.31
CA GLY A 132 9.02 -27.79 -0.93
C GLY A 132 10.45 -27.28 -0.76
N GLU A 133 11.42 -27.76 -1.54
CA GLU A 133 12.84 -27.37 -1.39
C GLU A 133 13.36 -26.42 -2.48
N HIS A 134 12.74 -26.37 -3.66
CA HIS A 134 13.32 -25.66 -4.82
C HIS A 134 12.53 -24.40 -5.24
N GLY A 135 11.28 -24.24 -4.78
CA GLY A 135 10.42 -23.11 -5.13
C GLY A 135 9.94 -23.13 -6.59
N ILE A 136 9.06 -22.18 -6.95
CA ILE A 136 8.41 -22.15 -8.28
C ILE A 136 9.14 -21.16 -9.19
N PRO A 137 9.72 -21.55 -10.34
CA PRO A 137 10.37 -20.61 -11.26
C PRO A 137 9.36 -19.69 -11.96
N ALA A 138 9.82 -18.48 -12.32
CA ALA A 138 9.01 -17.59 -13.14
C ALA A 138 9.00 -18.08 -14.59
N ARG A 139 7.91 -17.85 -15.32
CA ARG A 139 7.77 -18.32 -16.72
C ARG A 139 8.90 -17.82 -17.65
N ALA A 140 9.53 -16.69 -17.32
CA ALA A 140 10.66 -16.13 -18.08
C ALA A 140 11.99 -16.85 -17.83
N GLU A 141 12.15 -17.58 -16.72
CA GLU A 141 13.40 -18.25 -16.34
C GLU A 141 13.63 -19.56 -17.12
N HIS A 142 12.63 -20.05 -17.87
CA HIS A 142 12.74 -21.24 -18.73
C HIS A 142 13.20 -20.96 -20.17
N TYR A 143 13.43 -19.70 -20.53
CA TYR A 143 13.83 -19.28 -21.89
C TYR A 143 15.22 -18.65 -21.96
N SER A 144 16.02 -18.75 -20.89
CA SER A 144 17.41 -18.23 -20.84
C SER A 144 18.43 -19.34 -20.95
#